data_AF-A0A3C1P018-F1
#
_entry.id   AF-A0A3C1P018-F1
#
_cell.length_a   1.000
_cell.length_b   1.000
_cell.length_c   1.000
_cell.angle_alpha   90.00
_cell.angle_beta   90.00
_cell.angle_gamma   90.00
#
_symmetry.space_group_name_H-M   'P 1'
#
loop_
_entity.id
_entity.type
_entity.pdbx_description
1 polymer ?
#
loop_
_entity_poly.entity_id
_entity_poly.type
_entity_poly.pdbx_seq_one_letter_code
_entity_poly.pdbx_strand_id
1 'polypeptide(L)' 'PLRNIPVGTVIHAVEIKPGGGAKIARSAGASVQLVAKDGPYAQLRMPSGEIRNVDLRSRATVGEVGNAEQSNI' A
#
# COMPACT_ATOMS: atom_id res chain seq x y z
N PRO A 1 -0.27 11.33 -0.18
CA PRO A 1 0.83 10.76 -1.01
C PRO A 1 1.78 9.97 -0.11
N LEU A 2 2.42 8.91 -0.62
CA LEU A 2 3.31 8.02 0.15
C LEU A 2 4.43 8.79 0.86
N ARG A 3 4.90 9.90 0.27
CA ARG A 3 5.88 10.80 0.89
C ARG A 3 5.47 11.28 2.30
N ASN A 4 4.18 11.50 2.56
CA ASN A 4 3.66 12.03 3.83
C ASN A 4 3.34 10.93 4.85
N ILE A 5 3.34 9.65 4.46
CA ILE A 5 2.94 8.54 5.34
C ILE A 5 4.18 8.00 6.07
N PRO A 6 4.18 7.84 7.40
CA PRO A 6 5.35 7.35 8.11
C PRO A 6 5.74 5.92 7.67
N VAL A 7 7.04 5.64 7.62
CA VAL A 7 7.53 4.27 7.38
C VAL A 7 7.08 3.36 8.53
N GLY A 8 6.75 2.11 8.21
CA GLY A 8 6.15 1.13 9.12
C GLY A 8 4.62 1.13 9.12
N THR A 9 3.98 2.16 8.53
CA THR A 9 2.52 2.28 8.46
C THR A 9 1.92 1.21 7.55
N VAL A 10 0.82 0.63 8.00
CA VAL A 10 -0.04 -0.24 7.20
C VAL A 10 -0.97 0.62 6.35
N ILE A 11 -1.00 0.35 5.06
CA ILE A 11 -1.76 1.10 4.06
C ILE A 11 -2.48 0.15 3.10
N HIS A 12 -3.51 0.65 2.44
CA HIS A 12 -4.24 -0.04 1.39
C HIS A 12 -4.56 0.92 0.24
N ALA A 13 -5.20 0.41 -0.82
CA ALA A 13 -5.60 1.17 -2.01
C ALA A 13 -4.45 2.02 -2.59
N VAL A 14 -3.30 1.37 -2.87
CA VAL A 14 -2.10 2.07 -3.33
C VAL A 14 -2.09 2.24 -4.85
N GLU A 15 -1.74 3.43 -5.33
CA GLU A 15 -1.54 3.71 -6.74
C GLU A 15 -0.18 3.18 -7.23
N ILE A 16 -0.14 2.49 -8.38
CA ILE A 16 1.13 2.06 -9.00
C ILE A 16 1.87 3.25 -9.64
N LYS A 17 1.11 4.15 -10.25
CA LYS A 17 1.60 5.39 -10.85
C LYS A 17 0.81 6.56 -10.29
N PRO A 18 1.43 7.72 -10.05
CA PRO A 18 0.75 8.87 -9.50
C PRO A 18 -0.41 9.31 -10.42
N GLY A 19 -1.62 9.39 -9.87
CA GLY A 19 -2.83 9.75 -10.62
C GLY A 19 -3.43 8.62 -11.47
N GLY A 20 -2.88 7.40 -11.40
CA GLY A 20 -3.41 6.23 -12.11
C GLY A 20 -4.52 5.49 -11.36
N GLY A 21 -4.89 5.97 -10.17
CA GLY A 21 -5.86 5.32 -9.29
C GLY A 21 -5.28 4.12 -8.55
N ALA A 22 -5.94 3.74 -7.46
CA ALA A 22 -5.55 2.61 -6.63
C ALA A 22 -5.61 1.30 -7.44
N LYS A 23 -4.55 0.49 -7.38
CA LYS A 23 -4.49 -0.82 -8.02
C LYS A 23 -4.07 -1.93 -7.07
N ILE A 24 -3.30 -1.60 -6.03
CA ILE A 24 -2.75 -2.54 -5.03
C ILE A 24 -3.60 -2.52 -3.75
N ALA A 25 -3.71 -3.67 -3.08
CA ALA A 25 -4.40 -3.85 -1.80
C ALA A 25 -5.82 -3.25 -1.80
N ARG A 26 -6.67 -3.76 -2.71
CA ARG A 26 -8.07 -3.30 -2.89
C ARG A 26 -9.11 -4.30 -2.41
N SER A 27 -8.72 -5.56 -2.26
CA SER A 27 -9.62 -6.64 -1.84
C SER A 27 -9.91 -6.55 -0.34
N ALA A 28 -11.03 -7.13 0.09
CA ALA A 28 -11.36 -7.28 1.50
C ALA A 28 -10.20 -7.89 2.29
N GLY A 29 -9.86 -7.31 3.44
CA GLY A 29 -8.73 -7.75 4.27
C GLY A 29 -7.33 -7.55 3.66
N ALA A 30 -7.20 -6.93 2.48
CA ALA A 30 -5.89 -6.69 1.88
C ALA A 30 -5.24 -5.43 2.49
N SER A 31 -4.01 -5.60 2.96
CA SER A 31 -3.16 -4.50 3.42
C SER A 31 -1.72 -4.71 2.96
N VAL A 32 -0.98 -3.61 2.84
CA VAL A 32 0.45 -3.59 2.52
C VAL A 32 1.17 -2.71 3.52
N GLN A 33 2.45 -2.97 3.75
CA GLN A 33 3.25 -2.17 4.68
C GLN A 33 4.25 -1.30 3.92
N LEU A 34 4.34 -0.03 4.30
CA LEU A 34 5.40 0.85 3.82
C LEU A 34 6.69 0.54 4.58
N VAL A 35 7.66 -0.11 3.94
CA VAL A 35 8.88 -0.60 4.60
C VAL A 35 10.01 0.42 4.54
N ALA A 36 10.13 1.14 3.44
CA ALA A 36 11.17 2.14 3.26
C ALA A 36 10.73 3.22 2.26
N LYS A 37 11.44 4.35 2.32
CA LYS A 37 11.38 5.40 1.31
C LYS A 37 12.81 5.66 0.86
N ASP A 38 13.09 5.37 -0.40
CA ASP A 38 14.41 5.52 -0.99
C ASP A 38 14.32 6.43 -2.22
N GLY A 39 14.91 7.62 -2.09
CA GLY A 39 14.87 8.65 -3.12
C GLY A 39 13.43 8.93 -3.64
N PRO A 40 13.17 8.76 -4.94
CA PRO A 40 11.85 9.00 -5.54
C PRO A 40 10.88 7.81 -5.41
N TYR A 41 11.26 6.72 -4.74
CA TYR A 41 10.46 5.51 -4.62
C TYR A 41 10.16 5.15 -3.16
N ALA A 42 8.99 4.56 -2.94
CA ALA A 42 8.55 3.92 -1.71
C ALA A 42 8.60 2.40 -1.90
N GLN A 43 9.16 1.69 -0.93
CA GLN A 43 9.19 0.23 -0.91
C GLN A 43 7.98 -0.27 -0.11
N LEU A 44 7.12 -1.03 -0.77
CA LEU A 44 5.94 -1.63 -0.18
C LEU A 44 6.15 -3.13 -0.05
N ARG A 45 5.88 -3.67 1.14
CA ARG A 45 5.78 -5.11 1.35
C ARG A 45 4.37 -5.56 1.05
N MET A 46 4.25 -6.40 0.03
CA MET A 46 3.03 -7.05 -0.38
C MET A 46 2.65 -8.14 0.63
N PRO A 47 1.37 -8.50 0.75
CA PRO A 47 0.93 -9.62 1.61
C PRO A 47 1.52 -10.96 1.15
N SER A 48 1.92 -11.09 -0.12
CA SER A 48 2.68 -12.25 -0.62
C SER A 48 4.13 -12.32 -0.12
N GLY A 49 4.63 -11.29 0.58
CA GLY A 49 6.02 -11.16 0.98
C GLY A 49 6.92 -10.46 -0.04
N GLU A 50 6.44 -10.22 -1.27
CA GLU A 50 7.16 -9.47 -2.30
C GLU A 50 7.41 -8.01 -1.85
N ILE A 51 8.61 -7.48 -2.08
CA ILE A 51 8.89 -6.06 -1.95
C ILE A 51 8.77 -5.41 -3.32
N ARG A 52 7.93 -4.38 -3.41
CA ARG A 52 7.65 -3.66 -4.65
C ARG A 52 7.89 -2.16 -4.49
N ASN A 53 8.57 -1.59 -5.48
CA ASN A 53 8.84 -0.16 -5.53
C ASN A 53 7.71 0.59 -6.23
N VAL A 54 7.29 1.71 -5.64
CA VAL A 54 6.22 2.58 -6.12
C VAL A 54 6.67 4.03 -6.05
N ASP A 55 6.26 4.89 -6.98
CA ASP A 55 6.63 6.32 -6.97
C ASP A 55 6.14 7.00 -5.67
N LEU A 56 7.00 7.81 -5.04
CA LEU A 56 6.70 8.48 -3.77
C LEU A 56 5.49 9.44 -3.85
N ARG A 57 5.14 9.89 -5.06
CA ARG A 57 4.00 10.76 -5.32
C ARG A 57 2.67 10.01 -5.38
N SER A 58 2.69 8.68 -5.53
CA SER A 58 1.50 7.84 -5.49
C SER A 58 0.73 8.04 -4.20
N ARG A 59 -0.59 7.95 -4.27
CA ARG A 59 -1.49 8.00 -3.13
C ARG A 59 -1.73 6.58 -2.59
N ALA A 60 -2.01 6.54 -1.30
CA ALA A 60 -2.39 5.37 -0.55
C ALA A 60 -3.28 5.84 0.60
N THR A 61 -4.12 4.93 1.08
CA THR A 61 -4.97 5.15 2.25
C THR A 61 -4.35 4.44 3.44
N VAL A 62 -4.31 5.10 4.59
CA VAL A 62 -3.80 4.51 5.83
C VAL A 62 -4.84 3.57 6.43
N GLY A 63 -4.38 2.43 6.97
CA GLY A 63 -5.22 1.38 7.52
C GLY A 63 -5.41 0.22 6.53
N GLU A 64 -6.35 -0.66 6.86
CA GLU A 64 -6.61 -1.90 6.13
C GLU A 64 -7.98 -1.84 5.44
N VAL A 65 -8.17 -2.65 4.40
CA VAL A 65 -9.51 -2.79 3.81
C VAL A 65 -10.38 -3.58 4.78
N GLY A 66 -11.55 -3.04 5.13
CA GLY A 66 -12.54 -3.72 5.98
C GLY A 66 -13.04 -5.05 5.37
N ASN A 67 -13.89 -5.77 6.12
CA ASN A 67 -14.29 -7.15 5.81
C ASN A 67 -13.11 -8.15 5.84
N ALA A 68 -12.19 -8.00 6.80
CA ALA A 68 -11.10 -8.97 6.99
C ALA A 68 -11.61 -10.40 7.28
N GLU A 69 -12.81 -10.53 7.87
CA GLU A 69 -13.49 -11.81 8.13
C GLU A 69 -14.05 -12.49 6.88
N GLN A 70 -14.03 -11.86 5.70
CA GLN A 70 -14.52 -12.47 4.46
C GLN A 70 -13.70 -13.71 4.03
N SER A 71 -12.48 -13.89 4.56
CA SER A 71 -11.71 -15.13 4.37
C SER A 71 -12.20 -16.30 5.22
N ASN A 72 -13.10 -16.09 6.19
CA ASN A 72 -13.63 -17.12 7.10
C ASN A 72 -15.05 -17.61 6.74
N ILE A 73 -15.53 -17.36 5.52
CA ILE A 73 -16.82 -17.84 5.00
C ILE A 73 -16.55 -18.95 4.00
#